data_AF-A0A564U8U0-F1
#
_entry.id   AF-A0A564U8U0-F1
#
_cell.length_a   1.000
_cell.length_b   1.000
_cell.length_c   1.000
_cell.angle_alpha   90.00
_cell.angle_beta   90.00
_cell.angle_gamma   90.00
#
_symmetry.space_group_name_H-M   'P 1'
#
loop_
_entity.id
_entity.type
_entity.pdbx_description
1 polymer ?
#
loop_
_entity_poly.entity_id
_entity_poly.type
_entity_poly.pdbx_seq_one_letter_code
_entity_poly.pdbx_strand_id
1 'polypeptide(L)'
;MTEADIALITTASSLHDIGKIRIPEEILNKPGRLTDEEFKIMKTHSELGAAIIKDMDFPQDHPLVHTAWEICRWHHERWDGKGYPDGLKGEEIPISAQVVSIVDVYDALTSERCYKKAFDHDTAIQMILDGQCGQFNPILLKCLKELSIQLSKMLNKEMDDNKYSHEIQRLSNEIFNDKSLPNQNYSQSIVKVMQEKIDFFKSNSGLDSIDYNTISGQLTILNGKHKILCQRKNPEFDLFKEFGVIEEDVQYIRVLLRQTSVQNKEISVQIKAIVENDSQMYKLKLHTLWSPMKKDV
;
A
#
# COMPACT_ATOMS: atom_id res chain seq x y z
N MET A 1 9.75 13.46 -12.33
CA MET A 1 9.20 13.14 -11.00
C MET A 1 10.20 13.56 -9.94
N THR A 2 9.73 14.27 -8.93
CA THR A 2 10.46 14.64 -7.72
C THR A 2 10.27 13.57 -6.63
N GLU A 3 11.04 13.63 -5.54
CA GLU A 3 10.83 12.73 -4.38
C GLU A 3 9.43 12.89 -3.77
N ALA A 4 8.90 14.10 -3.78
CA ALA A 4 7.54 14.38 -3.32
C ALA A 4 6.49 13.66 -4.20
N ASP A 5 6.68 13.64 -5.52
CA ASP A 5 5.79 12.92 -6.45
C ASP A 5 5.84 11.41 -6.19
N ILE A 6 7.03 10.86 -5.93
CA ILE A 6 7.20 9.44 -5.61
C ILE A 6 6.44 9.09 -4.33
N ALA A 7 6.66 9.82 -3.24
CA ALA A 7 5.96 9.59 -1.97
C ALA A 7 4.45 9.74 -2.10
N LEU A 8 3.99 10.68 -2.92
CA LEU A 8 2.58 10.91 -3.21
C LEU A 8 1.96 9.70 -3.92
N ILE A 9 2.56 9.25 -5.03
CA ILE A 9 2.07 8.11 -5.81
C ILE A 9 2.13 6.81 -4.98
N THR A 10 3.21 6.59 -4.24
CA THR A 10 3.35 5.42 -3.36
C THR A 10 2.26 5.39 -2.28
N THR A 11 1.90 6.54 -1.72
CA THR A 11 0.84 6.58 -0.70
C THR A 11 -0.54 6.40 -1.34
N ALA A 12 -0.82 7.15 -2.41
CA ALA A 12 -2.09 7.13 -3.11
C ALA A 12 -2.41 5.76 -3.75
N SER A 13 -1.39 5.00 -4.17
CA SER A 13 -1.57 3.70 -4.82
C SER A 13 -2.30 2.69 -3.95
N SER A 14 -2.20 2.78 -2.63
CA SER A 14 -2.92 1.90 -1.69
C SER A 14 -4.45 2.02 -1.77
N LEU A 15 -4.96 3.09 -2.38
CA LEU A 15 -6.40 3.33 -2.58
C LEU A 15 -6.93 2.86 -3.93
N HIS A 16 -6.08 2.38 -4.86
CA HIS A 16 -6.48 2.07 -6.24
C HIS A 16 -7.74 1.20 -6.35
N ASP A 17 -7.89 0.27 -5.40
CA ASP A 17 -8.96 -0.73 -5.35
C ASP A 17 -10.11 -0.39 -4.37
N ILE A 18 -10.13 0.80 -3.75
CA ILE A 18 -11.14 1.16 -2.73
C ILE A 18 -12.58 1.00 -3.23
N GLY A 19 -12.81 1.16 -4.53
CA GLY A 19 -14.12 0.97 -5.14
C GLY A 19 -14.67 -0.46 -5.07
N LYS A 20 -13.84 -1.47 -4.79
CA LYS A 20 -14.28 -2.85 -4.58
C LYS A 20 -15.26 -2.99 -3.42
N ILE A 21 -15.28 -2.05 -2.47
CA ILE A 21 -16.28 -2.00 -1.39
C ILE A 21 -17.72 -1.89 -1.90
N ARG A 22 -17.92 -1.38 -3.12
CA ARG A 22 -19.24 -1.22 -3.76
C ARG A 22 -19.53 -2.35 -4.77
N ILE A 23 -18.67 -3.36 -4.89
CA ILE A 23 -18.88 -4.53 -5.75
C ILE A 23 -19.65 -5.60 -4.95
N PRO A 24 -20.65 -6.28 -5.55
CA PRO A 24 -21.39 -7.34 -4.88
C PRO A 24 -20.47 -8.46 -4.38
N GLU A 25 -20.71 -8.93 -3.16
CA GLU A 25 -19.86 -9.90 -2.47
C GLU A 25 -19.75 -11.22 -3.23
N GLU A 26 -20.85 -11.67 -3.84
CA GLU A 26 -20.92 -12.88 -4.65
C GLU A 26 -20.05 -12.82 -5.91
N ILE A 27 -19.79 -11.62 -6.45
CA ILE A 27 -18.87 -11.41 -7.57
C ILE A 27 -17.43 -11.28 -7.07
N LEU A 28 -17.23 -10.51 -6.00
CA LEU A 28 -15.92 -10.24 -5.43
C LEU A 28 -15.24 -11.52 -4.90
N ASN A 29 -16.00 -12.39 -4.25
CA ASN A 29 -15.51 -13.61 -3.60
C ASN A 29 -15.77 -14.88 -4.42
N LYS A 30 -16.15 -14.76 -5.70
CA LYS A 30 -16.48 -15.91 -6.54
C LYS A 30 -15.29 -16.89 -6.66
N PRO A 31 -15.45 -18.17 -6.29
CA PRO A 31 -14.41 -19.16 -6.50
C PRO A 31 -14.39 -19.58 -7.97
N GLY A 32 -13.54 -18.92 -8.78
CA GLY A 32 -13.33 -19.27 -10.19
C GLY A 32 -13.31 -18.06 -11.12
N ARG A 33 -13.48 -18.30 -12.42
CA ARG A 33 -13.53 -17.24 -13.43
C ARG A 33 -14.87 -16.51 -13.37
N LEU A 34 -14.81 -15.18 -13.51
CA LEU A 34 -15.99 -14.35 -13.74
C LEU A 34 -16.53 -14.60 -15.16
N THR A 35 -17.85 -14.54 -15.28
CA THR A 35 -18.56 -14.42 -16.57
C THR A 35 -18.33 -13.03 -17.16
N ASP A 36 -18.67 -12.82 -18.44
CA ASP A 36 -18.49 -11.51 -19.08
C ASP A 36 -19.35 -10.42 -18.42
N GLU A 37 -20.55 -10.77 -17.95
CA GLU A 37 -21.46 -9.89 -17.20
C GLU A 37 -20.87 -9.53 -15.83
N GLU A 38 -20.41 -10.53 -15.07
CA GLU A 38 -19.77 -10.30 -13.77
C GLU A 38 -18.48 -9.49 -13.91
N PHE A 39 -17.70 -9.73 -14.97
CA PHE A 39 -16.51 -8.97 -15.27
C PHE A 39 -16.84 -7.51 -15.61
N LYS A 40 -17.92 -7.25 -16.37
CA LYS A 40 -18.41 -5.87 -16.60
C LYS A 40 -18.75 -5.16 -15.28
N ILE A 41 -19.39 -5.85 -14.33
CA ILE A 41 -19.65 -5.31 -12.99
C ILE A 41 -18.34 -5.07 -12.24
N MET A 42 -17.43 -6.04 -12.23
CA MET A 42 -16.13 -5.91 -11.56
C MET A 42 -15.35 -4.68 -12.04
N LYS A 43 -15.33 -4.40 -13.35
CA LYS A 43 -14.65 -3.21 -13.91
C LYS A 43 -15.12 -1.88 -13.34
N THR A 44 -16.37 -1.81 -12.85
CA THR A 44 -16.94 -0.58 -12.28
C THR A 44 -16.25 -0.13 -10.99
N HIS A 45 -15.45 -0.99 -10.33
CA HIS A 45 -14.73 -0.59 -9.11
C HIS A 45 -13.82 0.62 -9.34
N SER A 46 -13.23 0.76 -10.53
CA SER A 46 -12.43 1.92 -10.91
C SER A 46 -13.23 3.23 -10.80
N GLU A 47 -14.43 3.23 -11.39
CA GLU A 47 -15.37 4.35 -11.38
C GLU A 47 -15.91 4.64 -9.98
N LEU A 48 -16.27 3.58 -9.25
CA LEU A 48 -16.81 3.66 -7.91
C LEU A 48 -15.76 4.17 -6.92
N GLY A 49 -14.50 3.75 -7.06
CA GLY A 49 -13.38 4.23 -6.26
C GLY A 49 -13.16 5.72 -6.51
N ALA A 50 -13.10 6.13 -7.78
CA ALA A 50 -13.01 7.54 -8.16
C ALA A 50 -14.17 8.39 -7.59
N ALA A 51 -15.40 7.87 -7.59
CA ALA A 51 -16.54 8.55 -6.96
C ALA A 51 -16.37 8.67 -5.44
N ILE A 52 -15.90 7.62 -4.76
CA ILE A 52 -15.61 7.65 -3.32
C ILE A 52 -14.58 8.71 -2.97
N ILE A 53 -13.52 8.87 -3.78
CA ILE A 53 -12.51 9.92 -3.56
C ILE A 53 -13.12 11.32 -3.76
N LYS A 54 -13.96 11.51 -4.78
CA LYS A 54 -14.63 12.79 -5.05
C LYS A 54 -15.60 13.21 -3.94
N ASP A 55 -16.26 12.25 -3.31
CA ASP A 55 -17.22 12.49 -2.24
C ASP A 55 -16.54 12.81 -0.88
N MET A 56 -15.20 12.80 -0.82
CA MET A 56 -14.47 13.14 0.41
C MET A 56 -14.52 14.63 0.71
N ASP A 57 -14.63 14.98 2.00
CA ASP A 57 -14.54 16.34 2.52
C ASP A 57 -13.07 16.81 2.56
N PHE A 58 -12.49 16.91 1.37
CA PHE A 58 -11.18 17.47 1.10
C PHE A 58 -11.25 18.32 -0.17
N PRO A 59 -10.41 19.37 -0.28
CA PRO A 59 -10.24 20.08 -1.53
C PRO A 59 -9.84 19.10 -2.65
N GLN A 60 -10.56 19.13 -3.78
CA GLN A 60 -10.32 18.18 -4.89
C GLN A 60 -8.99 18.43 -5.62
N ASP A 61 -8.43 19.62 -5.44
CA ASP A 61 -7.09 20.02 -5.87
C ASP A 61 -5.99 19.65 -4.85
N HIS A 62 -6.35 19.07 -3.70
CA HIS A 62 -5.37 18.56 -2.75
C HIS A 62 -4.55 17.45 -3.41
N PRO A 63 -3.21 17.55 -3.48
CA PRO A 63 -2.39 16.65 -4.31
C PRO A 63 -2.64 15.16 -4.07
N LEU A 64 -2.77 14.74 -2.81
CA LEU A 64 -3.03 13.34 -2.46
C LEU A 64 -4.39 12.85 -2.94
N VAL A 65 -5.43 13.68 -2.82
CA VAL A 65 -6.80 13.35 -3.21
C VAL A 65 -6.88 13.28 -4.73
N HIS A 66 -6.27 14.25 -5.41
CA HIS A 66 -6.21 14.26 -6.86
C HIS A 66 -5.47 13.03 -7.41
N THR A 67 -4.27 12.73 -6.91
CA THR A 67 -3.51 11.55 -7.35
C THR A 67 -4.21 10.23 -7.02
N ALA A 68 -4.85 10.11 -5.85
CA ALA A 68 -5.64 8.93 -5.51
C ALA A 68 -6.85 8.77 -6.43
N TRP A 69 -7.52 9.87 -6.78
CA TRP A 69 -8.62 9.87 -7.73
C TRP A 69 -8.18 9.39 -9.12
N GLU A 70 -7.08 9.93 -9.65
CA GLU A 70 -6.50 9.52 -10.93
C GLU A 70 -6.17 8.03 -10.95
N ILE A 71 -5.51 7.54 -9.90
CA ILE A 71 -5.14 6.12 -9.77
C ILE A 71 -6.40 5.25 -9.73
N CYS A 72 -7.39 5.57 -8.87
CA CYS A 72 -8.63 4.81 -8.79
C CYS A 72 -9.33 4.73 -10.15
N ARG A 73 -9.46 5.88 -10.84
CA ARG A 73 -10.16 5.95 -12.12
C ARG A 73 -9.41 5.20 -13.21
N TRP A 74 -8.08 5.32 -13.29
CA TRP A 74 -7.34 4.99 -14.51
C TRP A 74 -6.24 3.94 -14.38
N HIS A 75 -6.03 3.30 -13.22
CA HIS A 75 -4.99 2.24 -13.10
C HIS A 75 -5.26 1.00 -14.00
N HIS A 76 -6.47 0.85 -14.55
CA HIS A 76 -6.80 -0.16 -15.55
C HIS A 76 -6.86 0.36 -16.99
N GLU A 77 -6.49 1.62 -17.22
CA GLU A 77 -6.25 2.12 -18.57
C GLU A 77 -5.01 1.45 -19.17
N ARG A 78 -5.04 1.28 -20.49
CA ARG A 78 -3.94 0.65 -21.24
C ARG A 78 -3.34 1.64 -22.20
N TRP A 79 -2.03 1.59 -22.37
CA TRP A 79 -1.30 2.50 -23.25
C TRP A 79 -1.83 2.50 -24.71
N ASP A 80 -2.43 1.38 -25.15
CA ASP A 80 -3.04 1.21 -26.47
C ASP A 80 -4.48 1.74 -26.60
N GLY A 81 -5.07 2.29 -25.53
CA GLY A 81 -6.45 2.78 -25.50
C GLY A 81 -7.52 1.69 -25.37
N LYS A 82 -7.11 0.43 -25.11
CA LYS A 82 -8.05 -0.69 -24.93
C LYS A 82 -8.37 -0.98 -23.46
N GLY A 83 -7.98 -0.06 -22.58
CA GLY A 83 -8.26 -0.12 -21.16
C GLY A 83 -9.68 0.33 -20.84
N TYR A 84 -9.92 0.55 -19.56
CA TYR A 84 -11.18 1.06 -19.03
C TYR A 84 -10.89 1.93 -17.81
N PRO A 85 -11.81 2.81 -17.40
CA PRO A 85 -13.19 2.99 -17.89
C PRO A 85 -13.35 3.96 -19.06
N ASP A 86 -12.39 4.85 -19.32
CA ASP A 86 -12.52 5.98 -20.24
C ASP A 86 -11.82 5.75 -21.59
N GLY A 87 -10.96 4.72 -21.68
CA GLY A 87 -10.28 4.35 -22.93
C GLY A 87 -9.14 5.30 -23.30
N LEU A 88 -8.51 5.91 -22.29
CA LEU A 88 -7.39 6.84 -22.46
C LEU A 88 -6.21 6.15 -23.15
N LYS A 89 -5.48 6.90 -23.99
CA LYS A 89 -4.37 6.36 -24.77
C LYS A 89 -3.07 7.12 -24.52
N GLY A 90 -1.97 6.37 -24.40
CA GLY A 90 -0.64 6.96 -24.29
C GLY A 90 -0.52 7.91 -23.10
N GLU A 91 -0.08 9.14 -23.38
CA GLU A 91 0.16 10.18 -22.37
C GLU A 91 -1.12 10.83 -21.81
N GLU A 92 -2.30 10.47 -22.33
CA GLU A 92 -3.58 10.88 -21.71
C GLU A 92 -3.78 10.22 -20.35
N ILE A 93 -3.18 9.05 -20.12
CA ILE A 93 -3.17 8.37 -18.83
C ILE A 93 -2.15 9.08 -17.94
N PRO A 94 -2.48 9.54 -16.72
CA PRO A 94 -1.49 10.18 -15.87
C PRO A 94 -0.44 9.17 -15.40
N ILE A 95 0.79 9.66 -15.20
CA ILE A 95 1.93 8.81 -14.83
C ILE A 95 1.69 8.01 -13.54
N SER A 96 0.92 8.57 -12.61
CA SER A 96 0.48 7.92 -11.37
C SER A 96 -0.27 6.62 -11.65
N ALA A 97 -1.28 6.66 -12.51
CA ALA A 97 -2.05 5.50 -12.94
C ALA A 97 -1.22 4.52 -13.79
N GLN A 98 -0.36 5.01 -14.69
CA GLN A 98 0.50 4.15 -15.51
C GLN A 98 1.47 3.30 -14.67
N VAL A 99 2.09 3.91 -13.64
CA VAL A 99 3.00 3.20 -12.73
C VAL A 99 2.24 2.15 -11.92
N VAL A 100 1.09 2.53 -11.34
CA VAL A 100 0.28 1.61 -10.54
C VAL A 100 -0.26 0.45 -11.39
N SER A 101 -0.66 0.70 -12.64
CA SER A 101 -1.14 -0.35 -13.55
C SER A 101 -0.15 -1.50 -13.74
N ILE A 102 1.13 -1.18 -13.98
CA ILE A 102 2.17 -2.19 -14.18
C ILE A 102 2.43 -2.97 -12.87
N VAL A 103 2.46 -2.27 -11.75
CA VAL A 103 2.73 -2.86 -10.44
C VAL A 103 1.57 -3.76 -10.00
N ASP A 104 0.32 -3.35 -10.21
CA ASP A 104 -0.87 -4.16 -9.93
C ASP A 104 -0.88 -5.46 -10.75
N VAL A 105 -0.54 -5.36 -12.05
CA VAL A 105 -0.43 -6.55 -12.92
C VAL A 105 0.69 -7.47 -12.47
N TYR A 106 1.86 -6.92 -12.12
CA TYR A 106 2.96 -7.71 -11.61
C TYR A 106 2.56 -8.46 -10.33
N ASP A 107 1.97 -7.75 -9.37
CA ASP A 107 1.47 -8.33 -8.13
C ASP A 107 0.42 -9.43 -8.38
N ALA A 108 -0.49 -9.19 -9.33
CA ALA A 108 -1.51 -10.15 -9.74
C ALA A 108 -0.95 -11.44 -10.36
N LEU A 109 0.24 -11.39 -10.97
CA LEU A 109 0.90 -12.56 -11.56
C LEU A 109 1.72 -13.34 -10.54
N THR A 110 2.41 -12.65 -9.63
CA THR A 110 3.32 -13.26 -8.65
C THR A 110 2.63 -13.66 -7.33
N SER A 111 1.36 -13.29 -7.16
CA SER A 111 0.56 -13.64 -5.98
C SER A 111 -0.28 -14.88 -6.20
N GLU A 112 -0.28 -15.78 -5.21
CA GLU A 112 -1.20 -16.92 -5.20
C GLU A 112 -2.63 -16.44 -4.96
N ARG A 113 -3.57 -16.95 -5.76
CA ARG A 113 -5.00 -16.67 -5.65
C ARG A 113 -5.76 -17.98 -5.51
N CYS A 114 -6.95 -17.94 -4.93
CA CYS A 114 -7.80 -19.12 -4.70
C CYS A 114 -8.08 -19.96 -5.97
N TYR A 115 -7.90 -19.38 -7.16
CA TYR A 115 -8.11 -20.02 -8.46
C TYR A 115 -6.84 -20.14 -9.33
N LYS A 116 -5.66 -19.66 -8.88
CA LYS A 116 -4.45 -19.64 -9.71
C LYS A 116 -3.17 -19.66 -8.85
N LYS A 117 -2.27 -20.59 -9.18
CA LYS A 117 -0.90 -20.61 -8.64
C LYS A 117 -0.12 -19.38 -9.12
N ALA A 118 0.68 -18.80 -8.24
CA ALA A 118 1.61 -17.73 -8.59
C ALA A 118 2.54 -18.15 -9.72
N PHE A 119 2.82 -17.24 -10.64
CA PHE A 119 3.96 -17.37 -11.54
C PHE A 119 5.25 -17.01 -10.80
N ASP A 120 6.36 -17.63 -11.19
CA ASP A 120 7.67 -17.18 -10.73
C ASP A 120 8.01 -15.79 -11.28
N HIS A 121 8.97 -15.13 -10.63
CA HIS A 121 9.40 -13.77 -10.97
C HIS A 121 9.74 -13.60 -12.45
N ASP A 122 10.56 -14.50 -13.00
CA ASP A 122 11.07 -14.36 -14.37
C ASP A 122 9.95 -14.53 -15.38
N THR A 123 9.06 -15.51 -15.15
CA THR A 123 7.85 -15.70 -15.96
C THR A 123 6.94 -14.47 -15.92
N ALA A 124 6.67 -13.90 -14.74
CA ALA A 124 5.81 -12.74 -14.61
C ALA A 124 6.37 -11.51 -15.35
N ILE A 125 7.66 -11.24 -15.21
CA ILE A 125 8.34 -10.15 -15.94
C ILE A 125 8.24 -10.36 -17.45
N GLN A 126 8.51 -11.58 -17.94
CA GLN A 126 8.46 -11.87 -19.38
C GLN A 126 7.05 -11.70 -19.95
N MET A 127 6.01 -12.15 -19.23
CA MET A 127 4.62 -11.98 -19.63
C MET A 127 4.23 -10.50 -19.79
N ILE A 128 4.70 -9.63 -18.88
CA ILE A 128 4.47 -8.19 -18.96
C ILE A 128 5.21 -7.59 -20.15
N LEU A 129 6.49 -7.94 -20.33
CA LEU A 129 7.32 -7.41 -21.42
C LEU A 129 6.83 -7.84 -22.81
N ASP A 130 6.27 -9.04 -22.92
CA ASP A 130 5.69 -9.57 -24.17
C ASP A 130 4.28 -9.02 -24.44
N GLY A 131 3.72 -8.21 -23.54
CA GLY A 131 2.42 -7.58 -23.70
C GLY A 131 1.23 -8.54 -23.49
N GLN A 132 1.46 -9.71 -22.88
CA GLN A 132 0.40 -10.69 -22.58
C GLN A 132 -0.61 -10.16 -21.56
N CYS A 133 -0.17 -9.19 -20.75
CA CYS A 133 -0.99 -8.57 -19.71
C CYS A 133 -1.56 -7.21 -20.11
N GLY A 134 -1.42 -6.82 -21.37
CA GLY A 134 -1.80 -5.51 -21.88
C GLY A 134 -0.60 -4.70 -22.34
N GLN A 135 -0.87 -3.53 -22.90
CA GLN A 135 0.15 -2.61 -23.41
C GLN A 135 0.39 -1.53 -22.37
N PHE A 136 1.65 -1.35 -21.99
CA PHE A 136 2.10 -0.37 -21.03
C PHE A 136 3.03 0.65 -21.68
N ASN A 137 3.30 1.75 -20.98
CA ASN A 137 4.25 2.74 -21.43
C ASN A 137 5.63 2.09 -21.69
N PRO A 138 6.20 2.21 -22.91
CA PRO A 138 7.50 1.62 -23.25
C PRO A 138 8.65 2.05 -22.32
N ILE A 139 8.59 3.28 -21.80
CA ILE A 139 9.59 3.79 -20.85
C ILE A 139 9.50 3.02 -19.53
N LEU A 140 8.28 2.81 -19.02
CA LEU A 140 8.08 2.07 -17.78
C LEU A 140 8.42 0.58 -17.92
N LEU A 141 8.17 -0.03 -19.08
CA LEU A 141 8.62 -1.40 -19.38
C LEU A 141 10.14 -1.52 -19.35
N LYS A 142 10.86 -0.52 -19.87
CA LYS A 142 12.32 -0.45 -19.78
C LYS A 142 12.78 -0.34 -18.32
N CYS A 143 12.15 0.53 -17.53
CA CYS A 143 12.45 0.65 -16.10
C CYS A 143 12.18 -0.66 -15.34
N LEU A 144 11.06 -1.33 -15.60
CA LEU A 144 10.72 -2.62 -14.99
C LEU A 144 11.80 -3.68 -15.31
N LYS A 145 12.25 -3.74 -16.56
CA LYS A 145 13.31 -4.66 -16.99
C LYS A 145 14.65 -4.38 -16.29
N GLU A 146 15.01 -3.11 -16.12
CA GLU A 146 16.23 -2.72 -15.41
C GLU A 146 16.16 -3.03 -13.90
N LEU A 147 14.96 -2.95 -13.32
CA LEU A 147 14.71 -3.19 -11.90
C LEU A 147 14.38 -4.65 -11.56
N SER A 148 14.17 -5.53 -12.54
CA SER A 148 13.69 -6.91 -12.31
C SER A 148 14.52 -7.68 -11.28
N ILE A 149 15.86 -7.63 -11.39
CA ILE A 149 16.77 -8.29 -10.44
C ILE A 149 16.58 -7.76 -9.01
N GLN A 150 16.32 -6.47 -8.84
CA GLN A 150 16.08 -5.87 -7.52
C GLN A 150 14.73 -6.33 -6.97
N LEU A 151 13.69 -6.36 -7.82
CA LEU A 151 12.36 -6.88 -7.46
C LEU A 151 12.42 -8.36 -7.04
N SER A 152 13.15 -9.19 -7.78
CA SER A 152 13.39 -10.61 -7.44
C SER A 152 14.03 -10.77 -6.05
N LYS A 153 15.03 -9.93 -5.73
CA LYS A 153 15.67 -9.94 -4.41
C LYS A 153 14.74 -9.50 -3.29
N MET A 154 13.78 -8.62 -3.58
CA MET A 154 12.74 -8.21 -2.62
C MET A 154 11.73 -9.32 -2.38
N LEU A 155 11.37 -10.10 -3.41
CA LEU A 155 10.50 -11.28 -3.28
C LEU A 155 11.14 -12.44 -2.54
N ASN A 156 12.43 -12.69 -2.75
CA ASN A 156 13.15 -13.83 -2.17
C ASN A 156 13.58 -13.63 -0.70
N LYS A 157 13.45 -12.42 -0.15
CA LYS A 157 13.65 -12.16 1.28
C LYS A 157 12.33 -12.42 2.03
N GLU A 158 12.12 -13.69 2.41
CA GLU A 158 11.03 -14.18 3.26
C GLU A 158 9.61 -13.77 2.81
N MET A 159 9.09 -14.46 1.79
CA MET A 159 7.66 -14.63 1.60
C MET A 159 7.32 -16.08 1.91
N ASP A 160 6.97 -16.34 3.17
CA ASP A 160 6.26 -17.57 3.55
C ASP A 160 4.78 -17.41 3.14
N ASP A 161 4.21 -18.53 2.69
CA ASP A 161 3.01 -18.63 1.88
C ASP A 161 1.75 -17.99 2.51
N ASN A 162 0.87 -17.46 1.64
CA ASN A 162 -0.42 -16.80 1.91
C ASN A 162 -0.38 -15.38 2.48
N LYS A 163 -0.17 -14.33 1.66
CA LYS A 163 -0.36 -12.97 2.20
C LYS A 163 -0.79 -11.80 1.30
N TYR A 164 -0.93 -11.98 -0.01
CA TYR A 164 -1.50 -10.90 -0.85
C TYR A 164 -3.02 -10.89 -0.83
N SER A 165 -3.63 -12.09 -0.78
CA SER A 165 -4.99 -12.26 -0.30
C SER A 165 -5.15 -11.54 1.03
N HIS A 166 -4.25 -11.71 2.00
CA HIS A 166 -4.35 -11.01 3.28
C HIS A 166 -4.18 -9.50 3.25
N GLU A 167 -3.53 -8.80 2.32
CA GLU A 167 -3.45 -7.32 2.43
C GLU A 167 -4.71 -6.66 1.85
N ILE A 168 -5.20 -7.20 0.74
CA ILE A 168 -6.52 -6.86 0.18
C ILE A 168 -7.64 -7.36 1.10
N GLN A 169 -7.50 -8.52 1.72
CA GLN A 169 -8.45 -9.11 2.66
C GLN A 169 -8.22 -8.62 4.08
N ARG A 170 -7.13 -7.92 4.44
CA ARG A 170 -6.93 -7.28 5.75
C ARG A 170 -7.35 -5.82 5.68
N LEU A 171 -7.06 -5.10 4.60
CA LEU A 171 -7.81 -3.87 4.32
C LEU A 171 -9.28 -4.26 4.22
N SER A 172 -9.72 -5.13 3.31
CA SER A 172 -11.13 -5.54 3.26
C SER A 172 -11.67 -6.11 4.59
N ASN A 173 -10.94 -6.90 5.39
CA ASN A 173 -11.46 -7.39 6.69
C ASN A 173 -11.37 -6.36 7.82
N GLU A 174 -10.42 -5.42 7.84
CA GLU A 174 -10.46 -4.25 8.74
C GLU A 174 -11.63 -3.34 8.36
N ILE A 175 -11.98 -3.32 7.07
CA ILE A 175 -13.07 -2.56 6.44
C ILE A 175 -14.44 -3.21 6.65
N PHE A 176 -14.53 -4.54 6.62
CA PHE A 176 -15.76 -5.32 6.79
C PHE A 176 -16.03 -5.70 8.25
N ASN A 177 -15.00 -5.79 9.13
CA ASN A 177 -15.21 -6.11 10.55
C ASN A 177 -15.53 -4.89 11.42
N ASP A 178 -15.26 -3.66 10.97
CA ASP A 178 -15.71 -2.46 11.68
C ASP A 178 -17.14 -2.08 11.25
N LYS A 179 -18.12 -2.88 11.72
CA LYS A 179 -19.56 -2.67 11.50
C LYS A 179 -20.12 -1.40 12.17
N SER A 180 -19.28 -0.51 12.69
CA SER A 180 -19.68 0.70 13.41
C SER A 180 -19.66 1.99 12.56
N LEU A 181 -19.18 1.93 11.31
CA LEU A 181 -18.90 3.10 10.49
C LEU A 181 -20.01 3.39 9.44
N PRO A 182 -20.60 4.60 9.41
CA PRO A 182 -21.36 5.08 8.26
C PRO A 182 -20.44 5.32 7.05
N ASN A 183 -20.78 4.76 5.89
CA ASN A 183 -19.99 4.75 4.64
C ASN A 183 -19.40 6.10 4.17
N GLN A 184 -19.91 7.25 4.62
CA GLN A 184 -19.47 8.59 4.16
C GLN A 184 -18.24 9.15 4.90
N ASN A 185 -17.99 8.77 6.17
CA ASN A 185 -16.85 9.28 6.96
C ASN A 185 -15.60 8.38 6.89
N TYR A 186 -15.76 7.23 6.25
CA TYR A 186 -14.83 6.12 6.24
C TYR A 186 -13.62 6.38 5.32
N SER A 187 -13.88 6.76 4.07
CA SER A 187 -12.84 7.06 3.08
C SER A 187 -12.01 8.29 3.47
N GLN A 188 -12.66 9.31 4.03
CA GLN A 188 -12.02 10.51 4.57
C GLN A 188 -11.03 10.20 5.69
N SER A 189 -11.36 9.26 6.57
CA SER A 189 -10.49 8.88 7.68
C SER A 189 -9.19 8.22 7.19
N ILE A 190 -9.28 7.43 6.11
CA ILE A 190 -8.10 6.80 5.49
C ILE A 190 -7.18 7.86 4.88
N VAL A 191 -7.74 8.82 4.13
CA VAL A 191 -6.93 9.90 3.53
C VAL A 191 -6.29 10.78 4.62
N LYS A 192 -6.99 11.06 5.72
CA LYS A 192 -6.40 11.76 6.88
C LYS A 192 -5.22 11.00 7.46
N VAL A 193 -5.35 9.69 7.65
CA VAL A 193 -4.29 8.82 8.16
C VAL A 193 -3.10 8.76 7.19
N MET A 194 -3.36 8.66 5.89
CA MET A 194 -2.32 8.68 4.86
C MET A 194 -1.59 10.03 4.80
N GLN A 195 -2.32 11.14 4.88
CA GLN A 195 -1.74 12.48 4.90
C GLN A 195 -0.88 12.70 6.14
N GLU A 196 -1.36 12.29 7.31
CA GLU A 196 -0.62 12.34 8.57
C GLU A 196 0.68 11.52 8.50
N LYS A 197 0.63 10.34 7.89
CA LYS A 197 1.82 9.53 7.60
C LYS A 197 2.80 10.24 6.68
N ILE A 198 2.33 10.86 5.59
CA ILE A 198 3.16 11.64 4.67
C ILE A 198 3.82 12.81 5.40
N ASP A 199 3.07 13.58 6.18
CA ASP A 199 3.57 14.76 6.89
C ASP A 199 4.58 14.38 7.97
N PHE A 200 4.37 13.25 8.65
CA PHE A 200 5.33 12.70 9.59
C PHE A 200 6.65 12.33 8.90
N PHE A 201 6.63 11.55 7.81
CA PHE A 201 7.88 11.20 7.14
C PHE A 201 8.57 12.38 6.46
N LYS A 202 7.80 13.33 5.89
CA LYS A 202 8.34 14.58 5.34
C LYS A 202 9.03 15.44 6.40
N SER A 203 8.39 15.64 7.56
CA SER A 203 8.96 16.45 8.65
C SER A 203 10.20 15.83 9.31
N ASN A 204 10.45 14.54 9.06
CA ASN A 204 11.62 13.81 9.54
C ASN A 204 12.53 13.32 8.37
N SER A 205 12.43 13.96 7.19
CA SER A 205 13.24 13.62 6.02
C SER A 205 14.74 13.69 6.33
N GLY A 206 15.52 12.72 5.88
CA GLY A 206 16.95 12.62 6.17
C GLY A 206 17.31 11.66 7.31
N LEU A 207 16.32 11.15 8.05
CA LEU A 207 16.48 10.09 9.05
C LEU A 207 16.11 8.73 8.46
N ASP A 208 16.74 7.67 8.97
CA ASP A 208 16.28 6.31 8.71
C ASP A 208 14.90 6.13 9.34
N SER A 209 13.96 5.60 8.56
CA SER A 209 12.55 5.56 8.92
C SER A 209 12.02 4.14 8.88
N ILE A 210 11.26 3.77 9.91
CA ILE A 210 10.63 2.46 10.03
C ILE A 210 9.12 2.64 10.00
N ASP A 211 8.47 2.01 9.03
CA ASP A 211 7.02 1.88 8.94
C ASP A 211 6.65 0.45 9.28
N TYR A 212 6.06 0.25 10.46
CA TYR A 212 5.68 -1.07 10.95
C TYR A 212 4.19 -1.12 11.24
N ASN A 213 3.55 -2.14 10.67
CA ASN A 213 2.14 -2.37 10.85
C ASN A 213 1.90 -3.60 11.72
N THR A 214 1.51 -3.37 12.98
CA THR A 214 1.34 -4.40 14.01
C THR A 214 0.32 -5.49 13.67
N ILE A 215 -0.62 -5.24 12.74
CA ILE A 215 -1.69 -6.18 12.41
C ILE A 215 -1.29 -7.12 11.25
N SER A 216 -0.44 -6.68 10.31
CA SER A 216 0.08 -7.54 9.22
C SER A 216 1.50 -8.00 9.47
N GLY A 217 2.19 -7.39 10.43
CA GLY A 217 3.65 -7.51 10.57
C GLY A 217 4.39 -7.01 9.33
N GLN A 218 3.78 -6.13 8.53
CA GLN A 218 4.46 -5.49 7.42
C GLN A 218 5.44 -4.46 7.98
N LEU A 219 6.69 -4.59 7.59
CA LEU A 219 7.79 -3.71 7.95
C LEU A 219 8.39 -3.14 6.68
N THR A 220 8.52 -1.82 6.62
CA THR A 220 9.35 -1.14 5.63
C THR A 220 10.37 -0.29 6.37
N ILE A 221 11.66 -0.51 6.10
CA ILE A 221 12.76 0.32 6.58
C ILE A 221 13.29 1.09 5.37
N LEU A 222 13.27 2.42 5.47
CA LEU A 222 13.87 3.32 4.51
C LEU A 222 15.09 3.98 5.15
N ASN A 223 16.14 4.22 4.38
CA ASN A 223 17.21 5.10 4.85
C ASN A 223 16.82 6.57 4.70
N GLY A 224 17.63 7.48 5.25
CA GLY A 224 17.45 8.94 5.12
C GLY A 224 17.40 9.49 3.69
N LYS A 225 17.68 8.67 2.66
CA LYS A 225 17.52 8.99 1.23
C LYS A 225 16.27 8.34 0.62
N HIS A 226 15.32 7.90 1.44
CA HIS A 226 14.09 7.19 1.05
C HIS A 226 14.32 5.90 0.24
N LYS A 227 15.50 5.29 0.34
CA LYS A 227 15.77 3.99 -0.29
C LYS A 227 15.30 2.88 0.65
N ILE A 228 14.47 1.98 0.14
CA ILE A 228 14.06 0.76 0.86
C ILE A 228 15.30 -0.08 1.17
N LEU A 229 15.62 -0.21 2.45
CA LEU A 229 16.69 -1.06 2.98
C LEU A 229 16.17 -2.47 3.26
N CYS A 230 14.94 -2.56 3.79
CA CYS A 230 14.33 -3.80 4.21
C CYS A 230 12.81 -3.70 4.02
N GLN A 231 12.22 -4.73 3.43
CA GLN A 231 10.78 -4.91 3.43
C GLN A 231 10.52 -6.35 3.87
N ARG A 232 9.76 -6.54 4.95
CA ARG A 232 9.38 -7.87 5.46
C ARG A 232 7.88 -7.92 5.71
N LYS A 233 7.31 -9.11 5.62
CA LYS A 233 5.87 -9.31 5.81
C LYS A 233 5.58 -10.57 6.62
N ASN A 234 6.09 -10.66 7.84
CA ASN A 234 5.85 -11.80 8.73
C ASN A 234 4.99 -11.34 9.93
N PRO A 235 3.80 -11.91 10.17
CA PRO A 235 2.91 -11.45 11.25
C PRO A 235 3.42 -11.88 12.64
N GLU A 236 4.31 -12.87 12.70
CA GLU A 236 5.04 -13.27 13.91
C GLU A 236 6.37 -12.49 14.08
N PHE A 237 6.65 -11.54 13.18
CA PHE A 237 7.84 -10.71 13.25
C PHE A 237 7.73 -9.72 14.41
N ASP A 238 8.57 -9.95 15.43
CA ASP A 238 8.79 -9.01 16.51
C ASP A 238 9.98 -8.10 16.16
N LEU A 239 9.63 -6.86 15.78
CA LEU A 239 10.59 -5.82 15.43
C LEU A 239 11.63 -5.61 16.54
N PHE A 240 11.19 -5.57 17.80
CA PHE A 240 12.08 -5.29 18.92
C PHE A 240 13.05 -6.43 19.16
N LYS A 241 12.58 -7.66 19.00
CA LYS A 241 13.42 -8.86 19.10
C LYS A 241 14.50 -8.91 18.02
N GLU A 242 14.17 -8.56 16.78
CA GLU A 242 15.15 -8.52 15.67
C GLU A 242 16.28 -7.52 15.95
N PHE A 243 15.93 -6.37 16.50
CA PHE A 243 16.89 -5.33 16.88
C PHE A 243 17.51 -5.56 18.27
N GLY A 244 17.35 -6.74 18.88
CA GLY A 244 17.96 -7.07 20.17
C GLY A 244 17.56 -6.11 21.31
N VAL A 245 16.38 -5.50 21.21
CA VAL A 245 15.84 -4.60 22.23
C VAL A 245 15.37 -5.44 23.41
N ILE A 246 15.76 -5.04 24.62
CA ILE A 246 15.43 -5.77 25.85
C ILE A 246 13.94 -5.68 26.17
N GLU A 247 13.38 -6.73 26.78
CA GLU A 247 11.95 -6.82 27.06
C GLU A 247 11.45 -5.66 27.94
N GLU A 248 12.27 -5.14 28.85
CA GLU A 248 11.93 -3.97 29.67
C GLU A 248 11.66 -2.71 28.82
N ASP A 249 12.51 -2.45 27.83
CA ASP A 249 12.35 -1.32 26.90
C ASP A 249 11.12 -1.52 26.00
N VAL A 250 10.84 -2.77 25.59
CA VAL A 250 9.64 -3.11 24.81
C VAL A 250 8.37 -2.84 25.62
N GLN A 251 8.32 -3.30 26.86
CA GLN A 251 7.18 -3.07 27.75
C GLN A 251 7.00 -1.59 28.05
N TYR A 252 8.10 -0.86 28.26
CA TYR A 252 8.06 0.59 28.45
C TYR A 252 7.49 1.31 27.22
N ILE A 253 7.92 0.94 26.01
CA ILE A 253 7.34 1.47 24.76
C ILE A 253 5.85 1.15 24.66
N ARG A 254 5.44 -0.09 24.96
CA ARG A 254 4.02 -0.49 24.95
C ARG A 254 3.17 0.34 25.91
N VAL A 255 3.69 0.67 27.09
CA VAL A 255 3.02 1.55 28.05
C VAL A 255 2.87 2.96 27.46
N LEU A 256 3.94 3.53 26.89
CA LEU A 256 3.89 4.85 26.27
C LEU A 256 2.92 4.91 25.07
N LEU A 257 2.90 3.87 24.24
CA LEU A 257 1.95 3.76 23.11
C LEU A 257 0.49 3.67 23.58
N ARG A 258 0.22 3.07 24.74
CA ARG A 258 -1.14 3.03 25.32
C ARG A 258 -1.57 4.37 25.92
N GLN A 259 -0.63 5.29 26.15
CA GLN A 259 -0.90 6.62 26.69
C GLN A 259 -1.07 7.69 25.59
N THR A 260 -0.84 7.34 24.32
CA THR A 260 -1.12 8.28 23.22
C THR A 260 -2.62 8.49 23.05
N SER A 261 -2.98 9.59 22.40
CA SER A 261 -4.37 9.93 22.10
C SER A 261 -4.44 10.74 20.81
N VAL A 262 -5.65 11.09 20.38
CA VAL A 262 -5.87 11.98 19.23
C VAL A 262 -5.15 13.34 19.39
N GLN A 263 -4.97 13.83 20.63
CA GLN A 263 -4.28 15.09 20.93
C GLN A 263 -2.78 14.91 21.19
N ASN A 264 -2.34 13.70 21.59
CA ASN A 264 -0.94 13.41 21.89
C ASN A 264 -0.50 12.13 21.16
N LYS A 265 -0.13 12.28 19.89
CA LYS A 265 0.16 11.14 18.99
C LYS A 265 1.62 10.71 18.97
N GLU A 266 2.53 11.58 19.40
CA GLU A 266 3.97 11.38 19.30
C GLU A 266 4.60 11.04 20.65
N ILE A 267 5.48 10.04 20.63
CA ILE A 267 6.34 9.72 21.78
C ILE A 267 7.79 9.64 21.32
N SER A 268 8.69 10.01 22.22
CA SER A 268 10.14 9.88 22.02
C SER A 268 10.72 9.03 23.13
N VAL A 269 11.52 8.03 22.76
CA VAL A 269 12.14 7.10 23.69
C VAL A 269 13.59 6.85 23.28
N GLN A 270 14.46 6.57 24.25
CA GLN A 270 15.79 6.06 23.98
C GLN A 270 15.81 4.59 24.36
N ILE A 271 16.22 3.74 23.41
CA ILE A 271 16.41 2.31 23.68
C ILE A 271 17.80 1.89 23.26
N LYS A 272 18.26 0.78 23.85
CA LYS A 272 19.43 0.09 23.35
C LYS A 272 18.98 -0.92 22.30
N ALA A 273 19.59 -0.85 21.11
CA ALA A 273 19.31 -1.78 20.03
C ALA A 273 20.61 -2.23 19.35
N ILE A 274 20.54 -3.35 18.63
CA ILE A 274 21.63 -3.94 17.85
C ILE A 274 21.31 -3.72 16.38
N VAL A 275 22.19 -3.02 15.66
CA VAL A 275 22.11 -2.84 14.21
C VAL A 275 23.49 -3.16 13.64
N GLU A 276 23.56 -3.97 12.58
CA GLU A 276 24.83 -4.41 11.97
C GLU A 276 25.82 -5.04 12.97
N ASN A 277 25.30 -5.77 13.97
CA ASN A 277 26.02 -6.36 15.10
C ASN A 277 26.59 -5.39 16.15
N ASP A 278 26.36 -4.09 16.00
CA ASP A 278 26.77 -3.08 16.97
C ASP A 278 25.61 -2.67 17.87
N SER A 279 25.83 -2.80 19.18
CA SER A 279 24.87 -2.41 20.20
C SER A 279 25.09 -0.96 20.61
N GLN A 280 24.12 -0.09 20.31
CA GLN A 280 24.18 1.33 20.64
C GLN A 280 22.84 1.88 21.09
N MET A 281 22.87 3.10 21.66
CA MET A 281 21.66 3.82 22.07
C MET A 281 21.05 4.54 20.86
N TYR A 282 19.77 4.31 20.63
CA TYR A 282 18.99 4.97 19.58
C TYR A 282 17.89 5.81 20.19
N LYS A 283 17.65 6.97 19.59
CA LYS A 283 16.47 7.78 19.87
C LYS A 283 15.38 7.41 18.87
N LEU A 284 14.32 6.78 19.33
CA LEU A 284 13.14 6.51 18.52
C LEU A 284 12.13 7.63 18.70
N LYS A 285 11.60 8.10 17.56
CA LYS A 285 10.42 8.93 17.49
C LYS A 285 9.30 8.10 16.89
N LEU A 286 8.25 7.87 17.66
CA LEU A 286 7.10 7.05 17.26
C LEU A 286 5.88 7.95 17.13
N HIS A 287 5.08 7.74 16.09
CA HIS A 287 3.84 8.46 15.84
C HIS A 287 2.70 7.45 15.71
N THR A 288 1.66 7.62 16.52
CA THR A 288 0.49 6.73 16.54
C THR A 288 -0.65 7.27 15.70
N LEU A 289 -1.22 6.42 14.86
CA LEU A 289 -2.34 6.78 13.98
C LEU A 289 -3.66 6.43 14.67
N TRP A 290 -4.46 7.45 15.00
CA TRP A 290 -5.74 7.31 15.67
C TRP A 290 -6.90 7.53 14.69
N SER A 291 -7.83 6.56 14.64
CA SER A 291 -9.11 6.78 13.98
C SER A 291 -10.01 7.61 14.91
N PRO A 292 -10.71 8.65 14.42
CA PRO A 292 -11.58 9.50 15.23
C PRO A 292 -12.75 8.77 15.93
N MET A 293 -12.94 7.47 15.66
CA MET A 293 -14.00 6.65 16.27
C MET A 293 -13.50 5.58 17.24
N LYS A 294 -12.17 5.43 17.44
CA LYS A 294 -11.65 4.73 18.63
C LYS A 294 -11.82 5.68 19.80
N LYS A 295 -12.90 5.49 20.57
CA LYS A 295 -13.05 6.16 21.86
C LYS A 295 -11.85 5.79 22.73
N ASP A 296 -11.26 6.79 23.38
CA ASP A 296 -10.36 6.57 24.51
C ASP A 296 -11.08 5.60 25.47
N VAL A 297 -10.51 4.42 25.66
CA VAL A 297 -10.97 3.45 26.68
C VAL A 297 -10.15 3.67 27.93
#